data_AF-A0A9Q8YDQ8-F1
#
_entry.id   AF-A0A9Q8YDQ8-F1
#
_cell.length_a   1.000
_cell.length_b   1.000
_cell.length_c   1.000
_cell.angle_alpha   90.00
_cell.angle_beta   90.00
_cell.angle_gamma   90.00
#
_symmetry.space_group_name_H-M   'P 1'
#
loop_
_entity.id
_entity.type
_entity.pdbx_description
1 polymer ?
#
loop_
_entity_poly.entity_id
_entity_poly.type
_entity_poly.pdbx_seq_one_letter_code
_entity_poly.pdbx_strand_id
1 'polypeptide(L)'
;MTLGRYTELPHLADANAGIEAAWASVSRNEGSYRVLPDGRCDIILRFALNALPLRELTPIVTGPATGYCDVPLEPGAAFVGVRLRPGHFQKILGLEPIRLHGDALIGAAVLGQWPDMAALCVPASDQQELAGRLVRFVRKRDAESDFEVAPLGCNIISALHASGGRLRIAELAAMHGVSERTARRVLLRATGLTPKAFAAIIQFHRALRLLRDHHLSPADAAFEAGFADQSHMTRVFRRLGGFSPARLPEVTLVTISD
;
A
#
# COMPACT_ATOMS: atom_id res chain seq x y z
N MET A 1 -4.82 -15.23 19.19
CA MET A 1 -3.40 -14.80 19.33
C MET A 1 -3.05 -14.02 18.09
N THR A 2 -2.81 -12.71 18.19
CA THR A 2 -2.46 -11.88 17.05
C THR A 2 -1.06 -12.27 16.59
N LEU A 3 -0.98 -12.95 15.44
CA LEU A 3 0.26 -13.14 14.68
C LEU A 3 0.76 -11.72 14.44
N GLY A 4 1.81 -11.31 15.15
CA GLY A 4 2.47 -9.99 15.19
C GLY A 4 1.62 -8.71 15.31
N ARG A 5 2.28 -7.63 15.72
CA ARG A 5 1.64 -6.34 16.03
C ARG A 5 2.06 -5.29 15.01
N TYR A 6 1.19 -4.98 14.06
CA TYR A 6 1.29 -3.77 13.24
C TYR A 6 1.04 -2.53 14.12
N THR A 7 1.82 -1.47 13.93
CA THR A 7 1.66 -0.22 14.67
C THR A 7 2.13 0.95 13.80
N GLU A 8 1.23 1.91 13.57
CA GLU A 8 1.59 3.18 12.95
C GLU A 8 2.38 4.07 13.91
N LEU A 9 3.28 4.86 13.34
CA LEU A 9 4.13 5.84 14.00
C LEU A 9 3.69 7.25 13.55
N PRO A 10 2.55 7.77 14.04
CA PRO A 10 1.92 8.97 13.47
C PRO A 10 2.79 10.23 13.59
N HIS A 11 3.64 10.31 14.61
CA HIS A 11 4.60 11.41 14.79
C HIS A 11 5.68 11.48 13.68
N LEU A 12 5.78 10.43 12.86
CA LEU A 12 6.70 10.34 11.72
C LEU A 12 5.99 10.48 10.36
N ALA A 13 4.66 10.57 10.34
CA ALA A 13 3.92 10.84 9.12
C ALA A 13 4.20 12.27 8.62
N ASP A 14 4.28 12.43 7.31
CA ASP A 14 4.53 13.73 6.68
C ASP A 14 3.81 13.79 5.33
N ALA A 15 2.58 14.28 5.39
CA ALA A 15 1.71 14.38 4.22
C ALA A 15 2.28 15.27 3.11
N ASN A 16 3.18 16.21 3.44
CA ASN A 16 3.78 17.13 2.47
C ASN A 16 4.91 16.45 1.69
N ALA A 17 5.67 15.55 2.33
CA ALA A 17 6.75 14.78 1.71
C ALA A 17 6.28 13.44 1.10
N GLY A 18 4.98 13.29 0.85
CA GLY A 18 4.41 12.05 0.28
C GLY A 18 4.37 10.86 1.23
N ILE A 19 4.61 11.05 2.53
CA ILE A 19 4.57 9.99 3.54
C ILE A 19 3.13 9.88 4.05
N GLU A 20 2.46 8.79 3.70
CA GLU A 20 1.11 8.52 4.20
C GLU A 20 1.16 8.02 5.64
N ALA A 21 2.05 7.06 5.91
CA ALA A 21 2.29 6.51 7.23
C ALA A 21 3.73 6.00 7.34
N ALA A 22 4.31 6.12 8.53
CA ALA A 22 5.44 5.30 8.93
C ALA A 22 4.91 4.24 9.89
N TRP A 23 5.43 3.02 9.82
CA TRP A 23 4.89 1.89 10.57
C TRP A 23 5.96 0.89 10.97
N ALA A 24 5.65 0.09 11.98
CA ALA A 24 6.46 -1.03 12.44
C ALA A 24 5.59 -2.28 12.62
N SER A 25 6.18 -3.45 12.40
CA SER A 25 5.54 -4.73 12.67
C SER A 25 6.56 -5.74 13.19
N VAL A 26 6.16 -6.53 14.18
CA VAL A 26 7.00 -7.62 14.73
C VAL A 26 6.15 -8.87 14.82
N SER A 27 6.64 -9.97 14.22
CA SER A 27 6.06 -11.29 14.39
C SER A 27 6.52 -11.95 15.67
N ARG A 28 5.58 -12.43 16.48
CA ARG A 28 5.85 -13.18 17.71
C ARG A 28 5.75 -14.70 17.54
N ASN A 29 5.02 -15.14 16.52
CA ASN A 29 4.73 -16.55 16.27
C ASN A 29 5.03 -16.86 14.80
N GLU A 30 5.28 -18.13 14.51
CA GLU A 30 5.37 -18.60 13.13
C GLU A 30 3.99 -18.51 12.45
N GLY A 31 3.98 -18.16 11.17
CA GLY A 31 2.75 -18.15 10.36
C GLY A 31 2.92 -17.32 9.10
N SER A 32 1.81 -16.79 8.59
CA SER A 32 1.82 -15.92 7.40
C SER A 32 0.84 -14.77 7.56
N TYR A 33 1.23 -13.57 7.13
CA TYR A 33 0.30 -12.47 6.92
C TYR A 33 -0.24 -12.46 5.52
N ARG A 34 -1.54 -12.19 5.40
CA ARG A 34 -2.11 -11.79 4.14
C ARG A 34 -2.10 -10.28 4.01
N VAL A 35 -1.23 -9.78 3.14
CA VAL A 35 -1.19 -8.36 2.75
C VAL A 35 -2.21 -8.15 1.63
N LEU A 36 -3.14 -7.23 1.87
CA LEU A 36 -4.20 -6.89 0.91
C LEU A 36 -3.78 -5.71 0.03
N PRO A 37 -4.17 -5.68 -1.26
CA PRO A 37 -3.88 -4.54 -2.12
C PRO A 37 -4.68 -3.32 -1.67
N ASP A 38 -4.04 -2.17 -1.50
CA ASP A 38 -4.62 -0.90 -1.04
C ASP A 38 -4.37 0.27 -2.03
N GLY A 39 -3.68 -0.02 -3.13
CA GLY A 39 -3.28 0.98 -4.13
C GLY A 39 -2.19 1.91 -3.62
N ARG A 40 -1.38 1.45 -2.65
CA ARG A 40 -0.20 2.12 -2.10
C ARG A 40 1.06 1.33 -2.42
N CYS A 41 2.19 1.94 -2.13
CA CYS A 41 3.52 1.37 -2.30
C CYS A 41 4.33 1.71 -1.06
N ASP A 42 5.23 0.81 -0.66
CA ASP A 42 5.96 0.91 0.59
C ASP A 42 7.46 0.73 0.36
N ILE A 43 8.24 1.47 1.14
CA ILE A 43 9.68 1.25 1.31
C ILE A 43 9.86 0.66 2.70
N ILE A 44 10.39 -0.55 2.79
CA ILE A 44 10.40 -1.36 4.00
C ILE A 44 11.83 -1.84 4.29
N LEU A 45 12.20 -1.89 5.56
CA LEU A 45 13.36 -2.63 6.04
C LEU A 45 12.87 -3.84 6.84
N ARG A 46 13.25 -5.04 6.39
CA ARG A 46 13.06 -6.30 7.11
C ARG A 46 14.31 -6.65 7.90
N PHE A 47 14.14 -7.16 9.11
CA PHE A 47 15.23 -7.57 10.00
C PHE A 47 14.72 -8.60 11.03
N ALA A 48 15.65 -9.18 11.80
CA ALA A 48 15.31 -10.04 12.94
C ALA A 48 15.46 -9.27 14.26
N LEU A 49 14.47 -9.36 15.14
CA LEU A 49 14.49 -8.76 16.48
C LEU A 49 15.09 -9.74 17.50
N ASN A 50 16.30 -10.24 17.23
CA ASN A 50 16.97 -11.27 18.05
C ASN A 50 18.08 -10.70 18.96
N ALA A 51 18.76 -9.63 18.54
CA ALA A 51 19.84 -9.00 19.27
C ALA A 51 19.96 -7.51 18.89
N LEU A 52 20.62 -6.74 19.77
CA LEU A 52 21.01 -5.36 19.49
C LEU A 52 22.54 -5.25 19.29
N PRO A 53 23.01 -4.35 18.41
CA PRO A 53 22.20 -3.53 17.49
C PRO A 53 21.52 -4.41 16.43
N LEU A 54 20.40 -3.91 15.89
CA LEU A 54 19.70 -4.51 14.75
C LEU A 54 20.66 -4.61 13.56
N ARG A 55 20.72 -5.78 12.93
CA ARG A 55 21.63 -6.12 11.83
C ARG A 55 20.85 -6.83 10.72
N GLU A 56 21.56 -7.13 9.62
CA GLU A 56 21.01 -7.90 8.49
C GLU A 56 19.75 -7.27 7.89
N LEU A 57 19.76 -5.93 7.82
CA LEU A 57 18.66 -5.15 7.32
C LEU A 57 18.50 -5.41 5.82
N THR A 58 17.34 -5.93 5.42
CA THR A 58 17.01 -6.19 4.01
C THR A 58 16.01 -5.15 3.53
N PRO A 59 16.36 -4.29 2.56
CA PRO A 59 15.43 -3.33 2.00
C PRO A 59 14.45 -4.02 1.04
N ILE A 60 13.22 -3.54 1.03
CA ILE A 60 12.13 -4.01 0.17
C ILE A 60 11.40 -2.78 -0.37
N VAL A 61 11.10 -2.78 -1.66
CA VAL A 61 10.24 -1.77 -2.29
C VAL A 61 9.08 -2.49 -2.96
N THR A 62 7.86 -2.22 -2.51
CA THR A 62 6.65 -2.83 -3.06
C THR A 62 6.04 -1.96 -4.15
N GLY A 63 5.59 -2.58 -5.24
CA GLY A 63 4.77 -1.92 -6.22
C GLY A 63 3.27 -2.08 -5.96
N PRO A 64 2.43 -1.45 -6.80
CA PRO A 64 0.99 -1.54 -6.64
C PRO A 64 0.50 -2.94 -6.99
N ALA A 65 -0.28 -3.53 -6.08
CA ALA A 65 -0.81 -4.88 -6.23
C ALA A 65 -2.27 -4.89 -6.73
N THR A 66 -2.63 -5.92 -7.49
CA THR A 66 -4.03 -6.23 -7.88
C THR A 66 -4.50 -7.59 -7.36
N GLY A 67 -3.77 -8.12 -6.37
CA GLY A 67 -4.04 -9.36 -5.66
C GLY A 67 -3.41 -9.29 -4.26
N TYR A 68 -3.74 -10.26 -3.41
CA TYR A 68 -3.10 -10.40 -2.11
C TYR A 68 -1.72 -11.03 -2.24
N CYS A 69 -0.89 -10.84 -1.22
CA CYS A 69 0.36 -11.55 -1.06
C CYS A 69 0.41 -12.16 0.34
N ASP A 70 0.76 -13.45 0.42
CA ASP A 70 1.01 -14.11 1.69
C ASP A 70 2.50 -13.97 2.04
N VAL A 71 2.79 -13.27 3.13
CA VAL A 71 4.15 -13.03 3.62
C VAL A 71 4.43 -14.02 4.75
N PRO A 72 5.33 -15.00 4.57
CA PRO A 72 5.71 -15.92 5.64
C PRO A 72 6.46 -15.16 6.73
N LEU A 73 6.21 -15.54 7.98
CA LEU A 73 6.81 -14.94 9.17
C LEU A 73 7.44 -16.01 10.01
N GLU A 74 8.73 -15.85 10.26
CA GLU A 74 9.43 -16.56 11.31
C GLU A 74 9.30 -15.80 12.64
N PRO A 75 9.33 -16.50 13.79
CA PRO A 75 9.38 -15.84 15.09
C PRO A 75 10.54 -14.83 15.15
N GLY A 76 10.25 -13.59 15.55
CA GLY A 76 11.24 -12.51 15.60
C GLY A 76 11.45 -11.75 14.28
N ALA A 77 10.83 -12.17 13.17
CA ALA A 77 10.81 -11.38 11.95
C ALA A 77 10.13 -10.03 12.22
N ALA A 78 10.80 -8.95 11.84
CA ALA A 78 10.37 -7.59 12.10
C ALA A 78 10.55 -6.70 10.86
N PHE A 79 9.74 -5.66 10.81
CA PHE A 79 9.63 -4.74 9.68
C PHE A 79 9.46 -3.33 10.21
N VAL A 80 10.12 -2.38 9.57
CA VAL A 80 9.71 -0.97 9.60
C VAL A 80 9.51 -0.50 8.18
N GLY A 81 8.49 0.30 7.96
CA GLY A 81 8.16 0.78 6.62
C GLY A 81 7.69 2.22 6.61
N VAL A 82 7.84 2.82 5.43
CA VAL A 82 7.18 4.06 5.06
C VAL A 82 6.28 3.77 3.88
N ARG A 83 4.99 4.02 4.07
CA ARG A 83 4.02 4.02 2.99
C ARG A 83 4.04 5.35 2.27
N LEU A 84 4.10 5.27 0.95
CA LEU A 84 3.99 6.43 0.06
C LEU A 84 2.53 6.71 -0.29
N ARG A 85 2.18 8.00 -0.29
CA ARG A 85 0.94 8.48 -0.87
C ARG A 85 0.91 8.17 -2.37
N PRO A 86 -0.27 7.87 -2.95
CA PRO A 86 -0.41 7.76 -4.40
C PRO A 86 0.11 9.01 -5.10
N GLY A 87 0.73 8.82 -6.26
CA GLY A 87 1.37 9.90 -7.01
C GLY A 87 2.81 10.22 -6.58
N HIS A 88 3.25 9.80 -5.40
CA HIS A 88 4.58 10.14 -4.89
C HIS A 88 5.65 9.09 -5.22
N PHE A 89 5.27 7.87 -5.62
CA PHE A 89 6.24 6.81 -5.93
C PHE A 89 7.30 7.25 -6.96
N GLN A 90 6.88 7.85 -8.08
CA GLN A 90 7.82 8.36 -9.09
C GLN A 90 8.67 9.51 -8.56
N LYS A 91 8.08 10.38 -7.73
CA LYS A 91 8.82 11.48 -7.11
C LYS A 91 9.93 10.99 -6.20
N ILE A 92 9.64 10.00 -5.35
CA ILE A 92 10.59 9.48 -4.37
C ILE A 92 11.64 8.54 -5.00
N LEU A 93 11.23 7.70 -5.96
CA LEU A 93 12.05 6.60 -6.46
C LEU A 93 12.49 6.78 -7.93
N GLY A 94 12.06 7.84 -8.61
CA GLY A 94 12.42 8.12 -10.00
C GLY A 94 11.85 7.12 -11.02
N LEU A 95 10.98 6.21 -10.60
CA LEU A 95 10.41 5.14 -11.41
C LEU A 95 8.88 5.23 -11.42
N GLU A 96 8.23 5.00 -12.56
CA GLU A 96 6.77 4.91 -12.56
C GLU A 96 6.31 3.64 -11.81
N PRO A 97 5.29 3.73 -10.93
CA PRO A 97 4.85 2.59 -10.10
C PRO A 97 4.39 1.37 -10.91
N ILE A 98 3.91 1.57 -12.14
CA ILE A 98 3.52 0.49 -13.05
C ILE A 98 4.66 -0.50 -13.33
N ARG A 99 5.93 -0.06 -13.19
CA ARG A 99 7.11 -0.90 -13.41
C ARG A 99 7.27 -2.01 -12.37
N LEU A 100 6.64 -1.87 -11.20
CA LEU A 100 6.61 -2.88 -10.14
C LEU A 100 5.19 -3.46 -9.94
N HIS A 101 4.32 -3.38 -10.95
CA HIS A 101 2.94 -3.84 -10.82
C HIS A 101 2.88 -5.33 -10.44
N GLY A 102 2.25 -5.63 -9.30
CA GLY A 102 2.11 -7.00 -8.78
C GLY A 102 3.41 -7.63 -8.29
N ASP A 103 4.47 -6.83 -8.09
CA ASP A 103 5.80 -7.31 -7.70
C ASP A 103 6.44 -6.43 -6.61
N ALA A 104 7.55 -6.92 -6.04
CA ALA A 104 8.38 -6.19 -5.11
C ALA A 104 9.87 -6.48 -5.36
N LEU A 105 10.70 -5.45 -5.25
CA LEU A 105 12.16 -5.64 -5.24
C LEU A 105 12.62 -5.89 -3.81
N ILE A 106 13.56 -6.83 -3.63
CA ILE A 106 14.07 -7.24 -2.31
C ILE A 106 15.61 -7.29 -2.32
N GLY A 107 16.23 -6.80 -1.27
CA GLY A 107 17.66 -6.96 -1.00
C GLY A 107 18.54 -6.41 -2.11
N ALA A 108 19.38 -7.26 -2.70
CA ALA A 108 20.30 -6.87 -3.76
C ALA A 108 19.59 -6.28 -5.00
N ALA A 109 18.34 -6.68 -5.30
CA ALA A 109 17.59 -6.10 -6.40
C ALA A 109 17.21 -4.62 -6.14
N VAL A 110 16.87 -4.29 -4.89
CA VAL A 110 16.64 -2.89 -4.47
C VAL A 110 17.94 -2.11 -4.58
N LEU A 111 19.06 -2.65 -4.08
CA LEU A 111 20.34 -1.98 -4.09
C LEU A 111 20.92 -1.82 -5.51
N GLY A 112 20.60 -2.72 -6.43
CA GLY A 112 20.94 -2.57 -7.85
C GLY A 112 20.17 -1.42 -8.51
N GLN A 113 18.89 -1.23 -8.14
CA GLN A 113 18.04 -0.17 -8.69
C GLN A 113 18.25 1.19 -8.01
N TRP A 114 18.50 1.20 -6.69
CA TRP A 114 18.73 2.37 -5.84
C TRP A 114 19.92 2.13 -4.89
N PRO A 115 21.16 2.29 -5.38
CA PRO A 115 22.36 1.98 -4.59
C PRO A 115 22.52 2.76 -3.29
N ASP A 116 22.02 3.99 -3.25
CA ASP A 116 22.03 4.86 -2.07
C ASP A 116 21.16 4.34 -0.91
N MET A 117 20.22 3.42 -1.17
CA MET A 117 19.49 2.71 -0.11
C MET A 117 20.38 1.81 0.75
N ALA A 118 21.62 1.52 0.32
CA ALA A 118 22.58 0.81 1.16
C ALA A 118 22.85 1.55 2.49
N ALA A 119 22.76 2.89 2.50
CA ALA A 119 22.92 3.69 3.71
C ALA A 119 21.80 3.45 4.75
N LEU A 120 20.63 2.93 4.34
CA LEU A 120 19.55 2.53 5.25
C LEU A 120 19.87 1.23 5.99
N CYS A 121 20.76 0.41 5.43
CA CYS A 121 20.99 -0.97 5.82
C CYS A 121 22.17 -1.16 6.80
N VAL A 122 22.65 -0.08 7.42
CA VAL A 122 23.69 -0.11 8.45
C VAL A 122 23.10 -0.50 9.82
N PRO A 123 23.87 -1.05 10.78
CA PRO A 123 23.33 -1.43 12.08
C PRO A 123 22.61 -0.29 12.80
N ALA A 124 21.55 -0.59 13.56
CA ALA A 124 20.73 0.40 14.27
C ALA A 124 20.47 0.01 15.72
N SER A 125 20.25 0.97 16.61
CA SER A 125 19.97 0.70 18.03
C SER A 125 18.60 0.08 18.25
N ASP A 126 17.62 0.45 17.44
CA ASP A 126 16.23 0.06 17.59
C ASP A 126 15.40 0.37 16.32
N GLN A 127 14.10 0.03 16.38
CA GLN A 127 13.17 0.22 15.28
C GLN A 127 12.82 1.69 15.03
N GLN A 128 12.87 2.54 16.06
CA GLN A 128 12.56 3.96 15.92
C GLN A 128 13.65 4.68 15.14
N GLU A 129 14.92 4.30 15.36
CA GLU A 129 16.04 4.78 14.55
C GLU A 129 15.86 4.41 13.08
N LEU A 130 15.50 3.15 12.79
CA LEU A 130 15.26 2.69 11.41
C LEU A 130 14.10 3.42 10.73
N ALA A 131 12.97 3.60 11.42
CA ALA A 131 11.85 4.38 10.92
C ALA A 131 12.27 5.84 10.61
N GLY A 132 13.06 6.45 11.50
CA GLY A 132 13.62 7.78 11.29
C GLY A 132 14.55 7.87 10.07
N ARG A 133 15.34 6.82 9.79
CA ARG A 133 16.18 6.74 8.57
C ARG A 133 15.33 6.70 7.31
N LEU A 134 14.28 5.87 7.28
CA LEU A 134 13.36 5.78 6.13
C LEU A 134 12.66 7.12 5.86
N VAL A 135 12.14 7.77 6.89
CA VAL A 135 11.47 9.08 6.76
C VAL A 135 12.42 10.15 6.25
N ARG A 136 13.65 10.22 6.79
CA ARG A 136 14.67 11.16 6.28
C ARG A 136 15.04 10.87 4.83
N PHE A 137 15.15 9.60 4.45
CA PHE A 137 15.41 9.21 3.07
C PHE A 137 14.30 9.68 2.13
N VAL A 138 13.03 9.43 2.48
CA VAL A 138 11.89 9.87 1.66
C VAL A 138 11.82 11.39 1.56
N ARG A 139 11.98 12.12 2.66
CA ARG A 139 12.03 13.60 2.64
C ARG A 139 13.16 14.15 1.77
N LYS A 140 14.35 13.55 1.87
CA LYS A 140 15.49 13.94 1.04
C LYS A 140 15.18 13.72 -0.44
N ARG A 141 14.67 12.53 -0.79
CA ARG A 141 14.27 12.20 -2.16
C ARG A 141 13.18 13.13 -2.68
N ASP A 142 12.19 13.47 -1.86
CA ASP A 142 11.13 14.41 -2.25
C ASP A 142 11.68 15.81 -2.57
N ALA A 143 12.60 16.30 -1.75
CA ALA A 143 13.21 17.62 -1.89
C ALA A 143 14.21 17.70 -3.07
N GLU A 144 14.87 16.60 -3.41
CA GLU A 144 15.88 16.52 -4.46
C GLU A 144 15.33 16.01 -5.81
N SER A 145 14.03 15.72 -5.90
CA SER A 145 13.43 15.11 -7.10
C SER A 145 13.20 16.12 -8.22
N ASP A 146 13.53 15.73 -9.45
CA ASP A 146 13.12 16.43 -10.67
C ASP A 146 11.67 16.11 -11.08
N PHE A 147 11.02 15.17 -10.40
CA PHE A 147 9.65 14.76 -10.71
C PHE A 147 8.64 15.51 -9.83
N GLU A 148 7.58 15.99 -10.47
CA GLU A 148 6.47 16.65 -9.78
C GLU A 148 5.26 15.74 -9.61
N VAL A 149 4.55 15.91 -8.48
CA VAL A 149 3.28 15.23 -8.26
C VAL A 149 2.19 15.95 -9.05
N ALA A 150 1.65 15.29 -10.07
CA ALA A 150 0.63 15.86 -10.92
C ALA A 150 -0.68 16.14 -10.14
N PRO A 151 -1.12 17.41 -9.97
CA PRO A 151 -2.29 17.74 -9.16
C PRO A 151 -3.58 17.07 -9.66
N LEU A 152 -3.73 16.95 -10.99
CA LEU A 152 -4.86 16.25 -11.59
C LEU A 152 -4.93 14.77 -11.17
N GLY A 153 -3.78 14.09 -11.06
CA GLY A 153 -3.72 12.71 -10.59
C GLY A 153 -4.23 12.59 -9.15
N CYS A 154 -3.75 13.46 -8.26
CA CYS A 154 -4.21 13.54 -6.87
C CYS A 154 -5.71 13.82 -6.77
N ASN A 155 -6.22 14.76 -7.56
CA ASN A 155 -7.64 15.11 -7.56
C ASN A 155 -8.53 13.94 -8.00
N ILE A 156 -8.12 13.22 -9.05
CA ILE A 156 -8.84 12.03 -9.52
C ILE A 156 -8.83 10.91 -8.46
N ILE A 157 -7.67 10.69 -7.81
CA ILE A 157 -7.53 9.69 -6.72
C ILE A 157 -8.47 10.06 -5.56
N SER A 158 -8.46 11.32 -5.14
CA SER A 158 -9.34 11.83 -4.09
C SER A 158 -10.82 11.67 -4.42
N ALA A 159 -11.23 12.00 -5.66
CA ALA A 159 -12.62 11.83 -6.10
C ALA A 159 -13.03 10.34 -6.15
N LEU A 160 -12.13 9.44 -6.56
CA LEU A 160 -12.38 8.00 -6.50
C LEU A 160 -12.55 7.51 -5.06
N HIS A 161 -11.68 7.93 -4.13
CA HIS A 161 -11.85 7.58 -2.72
C HIS A 161 -13.15 8.13 -2.12
N ALA A 162 -13.46 9.42 -2.36
CA ALA A 162 -14.67 10.07 -1.85
C ALA A 162 -15.95 9.41 -2.36
N SER A 163 -15.96 8.94 -3.61
CA SER A 163 -17.10 8.22 -4.19
C SER A 163 -17.16 6.74 -3.78
N GLY A 164 -16.20 6.24 -3.01
CA GLY A 164 -16.08 4.80 -2.71
C GLY A 164 -15.82 3.95 -3.96
N GLY A 165 -15.14 4.50 -4.96
CA GLY A 165 -14.83 3.82 -6.22
C GLY A 165 -16.00 3.75 -7.20
N ARG A 166 -17.09 4.51 -6.99
CA ARG A 166 -18.30 4.45 -7.83
C ARG A 166 -18.20 5.30 -9.10
N LEU A 167 -17.43 6.39 -9.07
CA LEU A 167 -17.28 7.27 -10.23
C LEU A 167 -16.56 6.57 -11.38
N ARG A 168 -17.14 6.67 -12.58
CA ARG A 168 -16.53 6.21 -13.82
C ARG A 168 -15.50 7.22 -14.29
N ILE A 169 -14.57 6.75 -15.11
CA ILE A 169 -13.51 7.60 -15.65
C ILE A 169 -14.02 8.72 -16.57
N ALA A 170 -15.16 8.53 -17.23
CA ALA A 170 -15.84 9.57 -18.00
C ALA A 170 -16.32 10.72 -17.10
N GLU A 171 -16.89 10.40 -15.94
CA GLU A 171 -17.35 11.40 -14.95
C GLU A 171 -16.17 12.16 -14.37
N LEU A 172 -15.10 11.45 -13.98
CA LEU A 172 -13.87 12.07 -13.48
C LEU A 172 -13.21 12.98 -14.52
N ALA A 173 -13.22 12.57 -15.80
CA ALA A 173 -12.69 13.37 -16.88
C ALA A 173 -13.51 14.65 -17.09
N ALA A 174 -14.85 14.55 -17.09
CA ALA A 174 -15.76 15.69 -17.21
C ALA A 174 -15.61 16.67 -16.02
N MET A 175 -15.54 16.16 -14.78
CA MET A 175 -15.36 16.98 -13.57
C MET A 175 -14.09 17.84 -13.60
N HIS A 176 -13.05 17.39 -14.30
CA HIS A 176 -11.76 18.07 -14.38
C HIS A 176 -11.50 18.72 -15.75
N GLY A 177 -12.48 18.73 -16.66
CA GLY A 177 -12.33 19.37 -17.98
C GLY A 177 -11.27 18.73 -18.88
N VAL A 178 -11.06 17.42 -18.77
CA VAL A 178 -10.07 16.68 -19.57
C VAL A 178 -10.70 15.53 -20.35
N SER A 179 -9.97 14.97 -21.31
CA SER A 179 -10.40 13.73 -21.98
C SER A 179 -10.27 12.52 -21.06
N GLU A 180 -11.08 11.47 -21.30
CA GLU A 180 -10.92 10.17 -20.64
C GLU A 180 -9.50 9.61 -20.80
N ARG A 181 -8.89 9.78 -21.99
CA ARG A 181 -7.52 9.34 -22.26
C ARG A 181 -6.52 10.01 -21.31
N THR A 182 -6.67 11.33 -21.10
CA THR A 182 -5.83 12.08 -20.15
C THR A 182 -6.06 11.58 -18.72
N ALA A 183 -7.32 11.45 -18.29
CA ALA A 183 -7.66 10.99 -16.94
C ALA A 183 -7.11 9.59 -16.64
N ARG A 184 -7.25 8.64 -17.58
CA ARG A 184 -6.67 7.28 -17.48
C ARG A 184 -5.16 7.33 -17.33
N ARG A 185 -4.48 8.12 -18.17
CA ARG A 185 -3.02 8.22 -18.19
C ARG A 185 -2.47 8.79 -16.90
N VAL A 186 -3.04 9.89 -16.39
CA VAL A 186 -2.54 10.51 -15.15
C VAL A 186 -2.79 9.64 -13.93
N LEU A 187 -3.94 8.94 -13.86
CA LEU A 187 -4.20 8.00 -12.78
C LEU A 187 -3.24 6.80 -12.83
N LEU A 188 -3.03 6.23 -14.02
CA LEU A 188 -2.09 5.13 -14.22
C LEU A 188 -0.66 5.53 -13.83
N ARG A 189 -0.21 6.72 -14.23
CA ARG A 189 1.11 7.23 -13.86
C ARG A 189 1.25 7.45 -12.35
N ALA A 190 0.20 7.94 -11.70
CA ALA A 190 0.21 8.21 -10.26
C ALA A 190 0.14 6.95 -9.40
N THR A 191 -0.60 5.92 -9.83
CA THR A 191 -0.93 4.74 -9.00
C THR A 191 -0.35 3.44 -9.51
N GLY A 192 0.07 3.37 -10.78
CA GLY A 192 0.41 2.13 -11.48
C GLY A 192 -0.80 1.20 -11.67
N LEU A 193 -2.02 1.72 -11.52
CA LEU A 193 -3.27 0.98 -11.62
C LEU A 193 -4.22 1.63 -12.63
N THR A 194 -4.98 0.79 -13.34
CA THR A 194 -6.07 1.28 -14.19
C THR A 194 -7.20 1.82 -13.32
N PRO A 195 -8.06 2.75 -13.83
CA PRO A 195 -9.20 3.25 -13.05
C PRO A 195 -10.10 2.14 -12.50
N LYS A 196 -10.35 1.11 -13.31
CA LYS A 196 -11.17 -0.04 -12.90
C LYS A 196 -10.52 -0.86 -11.79
N ALA A 197 -9.20 -1.06 -11.84
CA ALA A 197 -8.48 -1.80 -10.80
C ALA A 197 -8.45 -1.02 -9.48
N PHE A 198 -8.14 0.28 -9.54
CA PHE A 198 -8.10 1.15 -8.37
C PHE A 198 -9.48 1.29 -7.71
N ALA A 199 -10.54 1.51 -8.50
CA ALA A 199 -11.91 1.52 -8.02
C ALA A 199 -12.30 0.20 -7.34
N ALA A 200 -11.96 -0.94 -7.94
CA ALA A 200 -12.27 -2.25 -7.35
C ALA A 200 -11.56 -2.47 -6.00
N ILE A 201 -10.35 -1.95 -5.81
CA ILE A 201 -9.64 -1.99 -4.52
C ILE A 201 -10.37 -1.15 -3.47
N ILE A 202 -10.80 0.07 -3.82
CA ILE A 202 -11.56 0.93 -2.90
C ILE A 202 -12.89 0.25 -2.49
N GLN A 203 -13.62 -0.29 -3.47
CA GLN A 203 -14.88 -1.00 -3.22
C GLN A 203 -14.67 -2.25 -2.37
N PHE A 204 -13.60 -3.00 -2.62
CA PHE A 204 -13.23 -4.18 -1.83
C PHE A 204 -13.00 -3.84 -0.36
N HIS A 205 -12.16 -2.83 -0.06
CA HIS A 205 -11.93 -2.39 1.33
C HIS A 205 -13.19 -1.86 1.99
N ARG A 206 -14.03 -1.14 1.25
CA ARG A 206 -15.32 -0.68 1.76
C ARG A 206 -16.23 -1.85 2.13
N ALA A 207 -16.40 -2.83 1.23
CA ALA A 207 -17.18 -4.04 1.51
C ALA A 207 -16.60 -4.84 2.67
N LEU A 208 -15.28 -4.98 2.75
CA LEU A 208 -14.61 -5.70 3.83
C LEU A 208 -14.95 -5.09 5.19
N ARG A 209 -14.88 -3.76 5.34
CA ARG A 209 -15.30 -3.07 6.57
C ARG A 209 -16.79 -3.23 6.87
N LEU A 210 -17.66 -3.13 5.87
CA LEU A 210 -19.10 -3.33 6.05
C LEU A 210 -19.44 -4.75 6.56
N LEU A 211 -18.72 -5.77 6.08
CA LEU A 211 -18.89 -7.14 6.53
C LEU A 211 -18.29 -7.37 7.92
N ARG A 212 -17.07 -6.88 8.16
CA ARG A 212 -16.29 -7.13 9.38
C ARG A 212 -16.80 -6.32 10.58
N ASP A 213 -16.99 -5.02 10.38
CA ASP A 213 -17.18 -4.04 11.45
C ASP A 213 -18.67 -3.68 11.65
N HIS A 214 -19.45 -3.77 10.57
CA HIS A 214 -20.89 -3.46 10.60
C HIS A 214 -21.79 -4.69 10.47
N HIS A 215 -21.20 -5.89 10.26
CA HIS A 215 -21.92 -7.16 10.18
C HIS A 215 -23.07 -7.19 9.16
N LEU A 216 -22.94 -6.45 8.05
CA LEU A 216 -23.93 -6.48 6.96
C LEU A 216 -23.98 -7.86 6.29
N SER A 217 -25.12 -8.17 5.66
CA SER A 217 -25.20 -9.33 4.77
C SER A 217 -24.31 -9.13 3.54
N PRO A 218 -23.81 -10.20 2.90
CA PRO A 218 -23.05 -10.09 1.65
C PRO A 218 -23.80 -9.37 0.51
N ALA A 219 -25.14 -9.44 0.48
CA ALA A 219 -25.94 -8.72 -0.51
C ALA A 219 -25.95 -7.22 -0.23
N ASP A 220 -26.21 -6.81 1.01
CA ASP A 220 -26.24 -5.40 1.40
C ASP A 220 -24.86 -4.76 1.29
N ALA A 221 -23.81 -5.47 1.73
CA ALA A 221 -22.43 -5.01 1.60
C ALA A 221 -22.03 -4.81 0.12
N ALA A 222 -22.52 -5.67 -0.79
CA ALA A 222 -22.27 -5.51 -2.22
C ALA A 222 -22.90 -4.22 -2.76
N PHE A 223 -24.17 -3.99 -2.44
CA PHE A 223 -24.90 -2.78 -2.82
C PHE A 223 -24.24 -1.52 -2.25
N GLU A 224 -23.97 -1.52 -0.94
CA GLU A 224 -23.38 -0.38 -0.22
C GLU A 224 -21.94 -0.11 -0.64
N ALA A 225 -21.16 -1.12 -1.03
CA ALA A 225 -19.82 -0.90 -1.57
C ALA A 225 -19.82 -0.52 -3.06
N GLY A 226 -20.97 -0.51 -3.74
CA GLY A 226 -21.09 -0.11 -5.14
C GLY A 226 -20.74 -1.21 -6.16
N PHE A 227 -20.86 -2.48 -5.77
CA PHE A 227 -20.81 -3.59 -6.72
C PHE A 227 -22.15 -3.73 -7.45
N ALA A 228 -22.09 -4.19 -8.71
CA ALA A 228 -23.29 -4.51 -9.49
C ALA A 228 -24.19 -5.56 -8.82
N ASP A 229 -23.59 -6.56 -8.17
CA ASP A 229 -24.26 -7.62 -7.44
C ASP A 229 -23.26 -8.36 -6.51
N GLN A 230 -23.77 -9.24 -5.65
CA GLN A 230 -22.97 -10.06 -4.74
C GLN A 230 -22.00 -11.01 -5.47
N SER A 231 -22.36 -11.52 -6.66
CA SER A 231 -21.52 -12.42 -7.45
C SER A 231 -20.29 -11.69 -8.03
N HIS A 232 -20.46 -10.44 -8.43
CA HIS A 232 -19.36 -9.54 -8.79
C HIS A 232 -18.47 -9.27 -7.59
N MET A 233 -19.04 -8.90 -6.43
CA MET A 233 -18.26 -8.70 -5.20
C MET A 233 -17.44 -9.95 -4.84
N THR A 234 -18.06 -11.13 -4.90
CA THR A 234 -17.40 -12.41 -4.58
C THR A 234 -16.20 -12.69 -5.49
N ARG A 235 -16.31 -12.41 -6.81
CA ARG A 235 -15.18 -12.52 -7.74
C ARG A 235 -14.05 -11.57 -7.39
N VAL A 236 -14.37 -10.34 -6.97
CA VAL A 236 -13.37 -9.35 -6.55
C VAL A 236 -12.69 -9.76 -5.24
N PHE A 237 -13.43 -10.26 -4.25
CA PHE A 237 -12.87 -10.78 -3.00
C PHE A 237 -11.90 -11.94 -3.22
N ARG A 238 -12.25 -12.90 -4.10
CA ARG A 238 -11.34 -14.00 -4.44
C ARG A 238 -10.07 -13.51 -5.11
N ARG A 239 -10.16 -12.53 -6.02
CA ARG A 239 -9.01 -11.96 -6.71
C ARG A 239 -8.12 -11.14 -5.77
N LEU A 240 -8.70 -10.21 -5.02
CA LEU A 240 -7.97 -9.23 -4.22
C LEU A 240 -7.55 -9.76 -2.84
N GLY A 241 -8.35 -10.63 -2.22
CA GLY A 241 -8.12 -11.14 -0.88
C GLY A 241 -7.94 -12.65 -0.78
N GLY A 242 -8.25 -13.42 -1.83
CA GLY A 242 -8.10 -14.88 -1.78
C GLY A 242 -9.11 -15.58 -0.86
N PHE A 243 -10.22 -14.93 -0.52
CA PHE A 243 -11.29 -15.48 0.31
C PHE A 243 -12.66 -15.09 -0.22
N SER A 244 -13.71 -15.66 0.38
CA SER A 244 -15.11 -15.36 0.06
C SER A 244 -15.65 -14.30 1.04
N PRO A 245 -16.51 -13.36 0.59
CA PRO A 245 -17.16 -12.42 1.50
C PRO A 245 -18.08 -13.14 2.52
N ALA A 246 -18.54 -14.35 2.22
CA ALA A 246 -19.34 -15.16 3.14
C ALA A 246 -18.52 -15.84 4.25
N ARG A 247 -17.18 -15.87 4.12
CA ARG A 247 -16.28 -16.48 5.10
C ARG A 247 -14.98 -15.69 5.16
N LEU A 248 -15.00 -14.63 5.96
CA LEU A 248 -13.80 -13.86 6.23
C LEU A 248 -12.79 -14.72 7.02
N PRO A 249 -11.50 -14.67 6.69
CA PRO A 249 -10.49 -15.44 7.39
C PRO A 249 -10.28 -14.90 8.81
N GLU A 250 -9.90 -15.77 9.73
CA GLU A 250 -9.39 -15.37 11.06
C GLU A 250 -7.95 -14.84 11.01
N VAL A 251 -7.30 -14.90 9.83
CA VAL A 251 -5.95 -14.36 9.61
C VAL A 251 -5.97 -12.85 9.83
N THR A 252 -4.91 -12.32 10.44
CA THR A 252 -4.68 -10.87 10.51
C THR A 252 -4.54 -10.32 9.09
N LEU A 253 -5.64 -9.74 8.60
CA LEU A 253 -5.66 -8.99 7.36
C LEU A 253 -4.99 -7.66 7.62
N VAL A 254 -3.79 -7.47 7.07
CA VAL A 254 -3.11 -6.19 7.14
C VAL A 254 -3.49 -5.43 5.88
N THR A 255 -4.45 -4.53 6.02
CA THR A 255 -4.33 -3.27 5.28
C THR A 255 -3.26 -2.51 6.06
N ILE A 256 -2.19 -2.03 5.43
CA ILE A 256 -1.18 -1.27 6.18
C ILE A 256 -1.76 0.13 6.60
N SER A 257 -3.09 0.34 6.48
CA SER A 257 -3.85 1.58 6.68
C SER A 257 -4.98 1.47 7.73
N ASP A 258 -5.08 0.35 8.44
CA ASP A 258 -6.06 0.17 9.53
C ASP A 258 -5.58 0.80 10.84
#